data_AF-A0A392SVJ2-F1
#
_entry.id   AF-A0A392SVJ2-F1
#
_cell.length_a   1.000
_cell.length_b   1.000
_cell.length_c   1.000
_cell.angle_alpha   90.00
_cell.angle_beta   90.00
_cell.angle_gamma   90.00
#
_symmetry.space_group_name_H-M   'P 1'
#
loop_
_entity.id
_entity.type
_entity.pdbx_description
1 polymer ?
#
loop_
_entity_poly.entity_id
_entity_poly.type
_entity_poly.pdbx_seq_one_letter_code
_entity_poly.pdbx_strand_id
1 'polypeptide(L)'
;MTPIADEPEAAKGLVTRAQLVDKIRVLAQDVLGGVKYGFDNVVAQLKIANSGVELSTEGIGMLRKVKDGKIVIPAEYQHMVDEEEEEEEDDENMDNGH
;
A
#
# COMPACT_ATOMS: atom_id res chain seq x y z
N MET A 1 5.91 22.21 17.44
CA MET A 1 5.28 22.77 16.22
C MET A 1 4.11 23.64 16.65
N THR A 2 3.75 24.69 15.91
CA THR A 2 2.61 25.56 16.26
C THR A 2 1.33 25.00 15.64
N PRO A 3 0.25 24.79 16.43
CA PRO A 3 -1.03 24.31 15.90
C PRO A 3 -1.64 25.24 14.84
N ILE A 4 -2.37 24.66 13.89
CA ILE A 4 -3.14 25.39 12.86
C ILE A 4 -4.65 25.13 13.04
N ALA A 5 -5.48 25.98 12.44
CA ALA A 5 -6.94 25.93 12.61
C ALA A 5 -7.57 24.58 12.23
N ASP A 6 -7.02 23.89 11.24
CA ASP A 6 -7.49 22.60 10.73
C ASP A 6 -6.52 21.46 11.06
N GLU A 7 -5.87 21.51 12.23
CA GLU A 7 -4.97 20.45 12.66
C GLU A 7 -5.74 19.12 12.81
N PRO A 8 -5.34 18.05 12.08
CA PRO A 8 -6.02 16.77 12.17
C PRO A 8 -5.88 16.20 13.60
N GLU A 9 -6.92 15.53 14.10
CA GLU A 9 -6.91 14.94 15.45
C GLU A 9 -5.68 14.06 15.69
N ALA A 10 -5.23 13.34 14.65
CA ALA A 10 -4.04 12.49 14.69
C ALA A 10 -2.72 13.25 14.94
N ALA A 11 -2.69 14.56 14.67
CA ALA A 11 -1.52 15.42 14.86
C ALA A 11 -1.55 16.23 16.17
N LYS A 12 -2.69 16.26 16.87
CA LYS A 12 -2.82 17.03 18.12
C LYS A 12 -1.83 16.56 19.17
N GLY A 13 -1.12 17.52 19.76
CA GLY A 13 -0.18 17.28 20.86
C GLY A 13 1.21 16.80 20.42
N LEU A 14 1.48 16.68 19.12
CA LEU A 14 2.83 16.41 18.62
C LEU A 14 3.68 17.68 18.75
N VAL A 15 4.78 17.61 19.51
CA VAL A 15 5.63 18.76 19.80
C VAL A 15 6.99 18.69 19.11
N THR A 16 7.45 17.50 18.72
CA THR A 16 8.74 17.27 18.05
C THR A 16 8.60 16.70 16.63
N ARG A 17 9.64 16.86 15.82
CA ARG A 17 9.74 16.20 14.50
C ARG A 17 9.73 14.68 14.61
N ALA A 18 10.36 14.11 15.64
CA ALA A 18 10.39 12.66 15.84
C ALA A 18 8.98 12.09 16.04
N GLN A 19 8.18 12.72 16.91
CA GLN A 19 6.79 12.32 17.14
C GLN A 19 5.93 12.41 15.87
N LEU A 20 6.17 13.42 15.02
CA LEU A 20 5.49 13.53 13.74
C LEU A 20 5.85 12.38 12.79
N VAL A 21 7.14 12.07 12.66
CA VAL A 21 7.62 10.98 11.80
C VAL A 21 7.07 9.63 12.27
N ASP A 22 7.09 9.37 13.59
CA ASP A 22 6.52 8.14 14.16
C ASP A 22 5.02 8.03 13.87
N LYS A 23 4.29 9.15 14.00
CA LYS A 23 2.85 9.15 13.72
C LYS A 23 2.56 8.92 12.23
N ILE A 24 3.35 9.50 11.33
CA ILE A 24 3.25 9.28 9.89
C ILE A 24 3.46 7.80 9.56
N ARG A 25 4.48 7.15 10.16
CA ARG A 25 4.75 5.72 9.95
C ARG A 25 3.55 4.86 10.34
N VAL A 26 2.98 5.08 11.52
CA VAL A 26 1.80 4.34 11.99
C VAL A 26 0.62 4.54 11.04
N LEU A 27 0.35 5.78 10.63
CA LEU A 27 -0.75 6.06 9.71
C LEU A 27 -0.53 5.42 8.33
N ALA A 28 0.71 5.40 7.83
CA ALA A 28 1.05 4.74 6.56
C ALA A 28 0.80 3.22 6.65
N GLN A 29 1.18 2.58 7.76
CA GLN A 29 0.91 1.16 8.01
C GLN A 29 -0.60 0.87 8.12
N ASP A 30 -1.35 1.71 8.82
CA ASP A 30 -2.80 1.57 8.96
C ASP A 30 -3.51 1.68 7.59
N VAL A 31 -3.10 2.64 6.76
CA VAL A 31 -3.62 2.80 5.39
C VAL A 31 -3.28 1.58 4.53
N LEU A 32 -2.02 1.13 4.55
CA LEU A 32 -1.60 -0.05 3.80
C LEU A 32 -2.41 -1.30 4.21
N GLY A 33 -2.56 -1.53 5.51
CA GLY A 33 -3.37 -2.64 6.04
C GLY A 33 -4.84 -2.54 5.63
N GLY A 34 -5.42 -1.34 5.68
CA GLY A 34 -6.80 -1.10 5.26
C GLY A 34 -7.03 -1.34 3.76
N VAL A 35 -6.11 -0.87 2.91
CA VAL A 35 -6.16 -1.09 1.46
C VAL A 35 -6.03 -2.57 1.13
N LYS A 36 -5.06 -3.26 1.75
CA LYS A 36 -4.87 -4.70 1.56
C LYS A 36 -6.12 -5.49 1.93
N TYR A 37 -6.69 -5.22 3.11
CA TYR A 37 -7.92 -5.85 3.55
C TYR A 37 -9.08 -5.60 2.57
N GLY A 38 -9.26 -4.34 2.13
CA GLY A 38 -10.30 -3.98 1.18
C GLY A 38 -10.17 -4.72 -0.14
N PHE A 39 -8.95 -4.81 -0.69
CA PHE A 39 -8.65 -5.54 -1.91
C PHE A 39 -8.97 -7.04 -1.77
N ASP A 40 -8.43 -7.69 -0.73
CA ASP A 40 -8.63 -9.12 -0.48
C ASP A 40 -10.12 -9.46 -0.33
N ASN A 41 -10.86 -8.61 0.38
CA ASN A 41 -12.30 -8.75 0.57
C ASN A 41 -13.08 -8.62 -0.75
N VAL A 42 -12.75 -7.63 -1.60
CA VAL A 42 -13.39 -7.47 -2.92
C VAL A 42 -13.09 -8.68 -3.82
N VAL A 43 -11.85 -9.18 -3.83
CA VAL A 43 -11.48 -10.38 -4.58
C VAL A 43 -12.30 -11.59 -4.11
N ALA A 44 -12.45 -11.78 -2.80
CA ALA A 44 -13.26 -12.86 -2.25
C ALA A 44 -14.73 -12.73 -2.67
N GLN A 45 -15.31 -11.53 -2.61
CA GLN A 45 -16.67 -11.27 -3.07
C GLN A 45 -16.84 -11.55 -4.56
N LEU A 46 -15.90 -11.13 -5.41
CA LEU A 46 -15.95 -11.39 -6.85
C LEU A 46 -15.90 -12.88 -7.18
N LYS A 47 -15.10 -13.67 -6.45
CA LYS A 47 -15.06 -15.14 -6.60
C LYS A 47 -16.40 -15.79 -6.28
N ILE A 48 -17.10 -15.30 -5.25
CA ILE A 48 -18.44 -15.80 -4.87
C ILE A 48 -19.49 -15.38 -5.92
N ALA A 49 -19.47 -14.10 -6.32
CA ALA A 49 -20.44 -13.55 -7.26
C ALA A 49 -20.31 -14.18 -8.66
N ASN A 50 -19.12 -14.66 -9.03
CA ASN A 50 -18.82 -15.28 -10.32
C ASN A 50 -18.48 -16.77 -10.17
N SER A 51 -19.29 -17.53 -9.44
CA SER A 51 -19.01 -18.93 -9.05
C SER A 51 -18.83 -19.95 -10.21
N GLY A 52 -18.95 -19.53 -11.46
CA GLY A 52 -18.70 -20.35 -12.65
C GLY A 52 -17.43 -19.96 -13.43
N VAL A 53 -16.67 -18.99 -12.93
CA VAL A 53 -15.45 -18.48 -13.55
C VAL A 53 -14.31 -18.53 -12.55
N GLU A 54 -13.19 -19.13 -12.94
CA GLU A 54 -11.97 -19.09 -12.14
C GLU A 54 -11.33 -17.70 -12.28
N LEU A 55 -11.31 -16.93 -11.18
CA LEU A 55 -10.66 -15.63 -11.13
C LEU A 55 -9.22 -15.77 -10.65
N SER A 56 -8.27 -15.52 -11.56
CA SER A 56 -6.87 -15.32 -11.21
C SER A 56 -6.61 -13.88 -10.77
N THR A 57 -5.80 -13.72 -9.73
CA THR A 57 -5.27 -12.42 -9.30
C THR A 57 -3.79 -12.26 -9.65
N GLU A 58 -3.23 -13.20 -10.40
CA GLU A 58 -1.83 -13.20 -10.79
C GLU A 58 -1.49 -11.97 -11.62
N GLY A 59 -0.38 -11.32 -11.27
CA GLY A 59 0.09 -10.12 -11.96
C GLY A 59 -0.75 -8.86 -11.70
N ILE A 60 -1.74 -8.87 -10.80
CA ILE A 60 -2.41 -7.65 -10.34
C ILE A 60 -1.50 -6.93 -9.33
N GLY A 61 -1.51 -5.60 -9.32
CA GLY A 61 -0.79 -4.79 -8.33
C GLY A 61 -1.20 -3.31 -8.41
N MET A 62 -0.85 -2.54 -7.39
CA MET A 62 -1.21 -1.11 -7.28
C MET A 62 -0.69 -0.28 -8.46
N LEU A 63 0.55 -0.55 -8.89
CA LEU A 63 1.21 0.15 -10.00
C LEU A 63 0.84 -0.40 -11.38
N ARG A 64 -0.13 -1.31 -11.47
CA ARG A 64 -0.51 -1.94 -12.75
C ARG A 64 -1.88 -1.48 -13.22
N LYS A 65 -2.06 -1.45 -14.55
CA LYS A 65 -3.36 -1.15 -15.18
C LYS A 65 -3.67 -2.10 -16.31
N VAL A 66 -4.95 -2.17 -16.69
CA VAL A 66 -5.36 -2.90 -17.88
C VAL A 66 -5.20 -2.00 -19.11
N LYS A 67 -4.44 -2.47 -20.10
CA LYS A 67 -4.32 -1.86 -21.43
C LYS A 67 -4.46 -2.97 -22.47
N ASP A 68 -5.39 -2.79 -23.41
CA ASP A 68 -5.66 -3.75 -24.49
C ASP A 68 -5.90 -5.19 -24.00
N GLY A 69 -6.61 -5.33 -22.87
CA GLY A 69 -6.92 -6.62 -22.25
C GLY A 69 -5.76 -7.28 -21.51
N LYS A 70 -4.61 -6.61 -21.35
CA LYS A 70 -3.44 -7.09 -20.62
C LYS A 70 -3.17 -6.23 -19.40
N ILE A 71 -2.70 -6.85 -18.33
CA ILE A 71 -2.20 -6.11 -17.17
C ILE A 71 -0.76 -5.68 -17.48
N VAL A 72 -0.49 -4.38 -17.38
CA VAL A 72 0.82 -3.79 -17.69
C VAL A 72 1.21 -2.79 -16.61
N ILE A 73 2.52 -2.61 -16.42
CA ILE A 73 3.07 -1.49 -15.66
C ILE A 73 3.12 -0.27 -16.61
N PRO A 74 2.44 0.84 -16.28
CA PRO A 74 2.58 2.10 -17.02
C PRO A 74 4.03 2.58 -17.03
N ALA A 75 4.46 3.22 -18.12
CA ALA A 75 5.81 3.77 -18.22
C ALA A 75 6.11 4.78 -17.10
N GLU A 76 5.11 5.55 -16.67
CA GLU A 76 5.25 6.48 -15.56
C GLU A 76 5.51 5.81 -14.20
N TYR A 77 5.27 4.50 -14.05
CA TYR A 77 5.47 3.78 -12.79
C TYR A 77 6.61 2.77 -12.83
N GLN A 78 7.36 2.67 -13.94
CA GLN A 78 8.48 1.71 -14.00
C GLN A 78 9.53 1.96 -12.93
N HIS A 79 9.95 3.21 -12.74
CA HIS A 79 10.92 3.57 -11.71
C HIS A 79 10.44 3.24 -10.28
N MET A 80 9.13 3.35 -10.03
CA MET A 80 8.57 3.05 -8.71
C MET A 80 8.50 1.55 -8.44
N VAL A 81 8.37 0.71 -9.50
CA VAL A 81 8.45 -0.75 -9.35
C VAL A 81 9.87 -1.16 -9.00
N ASP A 82 10.86 -0.57 -9.66
CA ASP A 82 12.28 -0.84 -9.36
C ASP A 82 12.59 -0.45 -7.90
N GLU A 83 12.08 0.69 -7.42
CA GLU A 83 12.21 1.12 -6.01
C GLU A 83 11.44 0.21 -5.02
N GLU A 84 10.21 -0.22 -5.34
CA GLU A 84 9.44 -1.16 -4.51
C GLU A 84 10.15 -2.52 -4.39
N GLU A 85 10.72 -3.04 -5.47
CA GLU A 85 11.47 -4.32 -5.46
C GLU A 85 12.76 -4.20 -4.62
N GLU A 86 13.48 -3.07 -4.69
CA GLU A 86 14.66 -2.82 -3.85
C GLU A 86 14.32 -2.66 -2.35
N GLU A 87 13.22 -1.99 -2.01
CA GLU A 87 12.78 -1.83 -0.61
C GLU A 87 12.31 -3.16 0.01
N GLU A 88 11.61 -4.01 -0.75
CA GLU A 88 11.22 -5.35 -0.30
C GLU A 88 12.44 -6.25 -0.06
N GLU A 89 13.47 -6.19 -0.92
CA GLU A 89 14.72 -6.93 -0.72
C GLU A 89 15.47 -6.48 0.55
N ASP A 90 15.49 -5.18 0.86
CA ASP A 90 16.14 -4.65 2.06
C ASP A 90 15.41 -5.06 3.35
N ASP A 91 14.06 -5.09 3.34
CA ASP A 91 13.26 -5.54 4.50
C ASP A 91 13.41 -7.05 4.74
N GLU A 92 13.44 -7.89 3.69
CA GLU A 92 13.68 -9.35 3.82
C GLU A 92 15.08 -9.67 4.37
N ASN A 93 16.09 -8.87 4.02
CA ASN A 93 17.45 -9.04 4.53
C ASN A 93 17.63 -8.59 5.99
N MET A 94 16.71 -7.78 6.52
CA MET A 94 16.71 -7.35 7.92
C MET A 94 16.05 -8.38 8.87
N ASP A 95 15.19 -9.28 8.37
CA ASP A 95 14.52 -10.31 9.18
C ASP A 95 15.39 -11.56 9.44
N ASN A 96 16.47 -11.75 8.65
CA ASN A 96 17.32 -12.95 8.75
C ASN A 96 18.45 -12.84 9.80
N GLY A 97 18.32 -11.92 10.76
CA GLY A 97 19.33 -11.56 11.75
C GLY A 97 18.88 -11.72 13.21
N HIS A 98 18.36 -12.90 13.60
CA HIS A 98 18.13 -13.27 15.00
C HIS A 98 18.76 -14.62 15.35
#